data_AF-A0A3M0CXP2-F1
#
_entry.id   AF-A0A3M0CXP2-F1
#
_cell.length_a   1.000
_cell.length_b   1.000
_cell.length_c   1.000
_cell.angle_alpha   90.00
_cell.angle_beta   90.00
_cell.angle_gamma   90.00
#
_symmetry.space_group_name_H-M   'P 1'
#
loop_
_entity.id
_entity.type
_entity.pdbx_description
1 polymer ?
#
loop_
_entity_poly.entity_id
_entity_poly.type
_entity_poly.pdbx_seq_one_letter_code
_entity_poly.pdbx_strand_id
1 'polypeptide(L)' 'MGGKETEACGRCAMSSVVGVTAESDDDERERDPFAGDRIEVDERQLKAVSPAAWLGRVKRRIDDYATRLTYGR' A
#
# COMPACT_ATOMS: atom_id res chain seq x y z
N MET A 1 10.51 -28.02 -20.63
CA MET A 1 9.14 -27.51 -20.48
C MET A 1 9.19 -26.45 -19.39
N GLY A 2 9.25 -25.17 -19.75
CA GLY A 2 9.28 -24.06 -18.78
C GLY A 2 7.93 -23.94 -18.10
N GLY A 3 7.88 -24.19 -16.79
CA GLY A 3 6.69 -23.99 -15.97
C GLY A 3 6.30 -22.51 -15.95
N LYS A 4 5.00 -22.24 -15.96
CA LYS A 4 4.49 -20.87 -15.88
C LYS A 4 4.46 -20.48 -14.40
N GLU A 5 5.26 -19.50 -14.02
CA GLU A 5 5.41 -18.96 -12.65
C GLU A 5 4.18 -18.14 -12.18
N THR A 6 3.00 -18.37 -12.74
CA THR A 6 1.81 -17.57 -12.49
C THR A 6 0.58 -18.46 -12.49
N GLU A 7 -0.18 -18.38 -11.40
CA GLU A 7 -1.44 -19.08 -11.25
C GLU A 7 -2.59 -18.08 -11.28
N ALA A 8 -3.67 -18.44 -12.00
CA ALA A 8 -4.86 -17.62 -12.10
C ALA A 8 -5.98 -18.19 -11.22
N CYS A 9 -6.56 -17.36 -10.34
CA CYS A 9 -7.73 -17.74 -9.58
C CYS A 9 -8.97 -17.71 -10.49
N GLY A 10 -9.51 -18.88 -10.83
CA GLY A 10 -10.67 -19.03 -11.71
C GLY A 10 -11.95 -18.34 -11.21
N ARG A 11 -12.00 -17.89 -9.95
CA ARG A 11 -13.18 -17.24 -9.35
C ARG A 11 -13.21 -15.71 -9.51
N CYS A 12 -12.05 -15.06 -9.49
CA CYS A 12 -11.94 -13.60 -9.60
C CYS A 12 -11.10 -13.14 -10.79
N ALA A 13 -10.63 -14.07 -11.62
CA ALA A 13 -9.73 -13.82 -12.76
C ALA A 13 -8.44 -13.07 -12.40
N MET A 14 -8.07 -13.06 -11.11
CA MET A 14 -6.86 -12.43 -10.62
C MET A 14 -5.70 -13.42 -10.72
N SER A 15 -4.58 -12.99 -11.28
CA SER A 15 -3.35 -13.77 -11.41
C SER A 15 -2.35 -13.41 -10.31
N SER A 16 -1.77 -14.41 -9.65
CA SER A 16 -0.70 -14.25 -8.65
C SER A 16 0.57 -14.97 -9.09
N VAL A 17 1.72 -14.35 -8.81
CA VAL A 17 3.05 -14.95 -9.05
C VAL A 17 3.43 -15.76 -7.81
N VAL A 18 3.74 -17.04 -7.97
CA VAL A 18 3.94 -17.98 -6.83
C VAL A 18 5.42 -18.32 -6.61
N GLY A 19 6.27 -18.15 -7.63
CA GLY A 19 7.71 -18.49 -7.54
C GLY A 19 8.61 -17.45 -6.86
N VAL A 20 8.10 -16.26 -6.52
CA VAL A 20 8.90 -15.17 -5.91
C VAL A 20 9.47 -15.55 -4.53
N THR A 21 8.93 -16.57 -3.87
CA THR A 21 9.36 -17.01 -2.52
C THR A 21 9.86 -18.45 -2.47
N ALA A 22 9.86 -19.16 -3.60
CA ALA A 22 10.17 -20.59 -3.64
C ALA A 22 11.46 -20.79 -4.41
N GLU A 23 12.59 -20.55 -3.72
CA GLU A 23 13.88 -21.23 -3.87
C GLU A 23 14.90 -20.43 -3.04
N SER A 24 15.27 -20.98 -1.88
CA SER A 24 16.40 -20.52 -1.08
C SER A 24 17.51 -21.54 -1.23
N ASP A 25 17.95 -21.75 -2.48
CA ASP A 25 19.20 -22.43 -2.79
C ASP A 25 20.27 -21.33 -2.95
N ASP A 26 21.46 -21.59 -2.43
CA ASP A 26 22.48 -20.61 -2.01
C ASP A 26 22.98 -19.58 -3.06
N ASP A 27 22.56 -19.69 -4.33
CA ASP A 27 22.92 -18.82 -5.46
C ASP A 27 21.96 -17.63 -5.72
N GLU A 28 20.76 -17.60 -5.12
CA GLU A 28 19.72 -16.59 -5.46
C GLU A 28 19.71 -15.32 -4.61
N ARG A 29 20.71 -15.12 -3.73
CA ARG A 29 20.84 -13.87 -2.94
C ARG A 29 21.05 -12.61 -3.78
N GLU A 30 21.36 -12.75 -5.08
CA GLU A 30 21.52 -11.63 -6.01
C GLU A 30 20.18 -11.14 -6.61
N ARG A 31 19.08 -11.89 -6.42
CA ARG A 31 17.75 -11.56 -6.94
C ARG A 31 16.67 -11.52 -5.86
N ASP A 32 17.04 -11.09 -4.65
CA ASP A 32 16.04 -10.78 -3.63
C ASP A 32 15.15 -9.61 -4.14
N PRO A 33 13.84 -9.83 -4.36
CA PRO A 33 12.91 -8.79 -4.81
C PRO A 33 12.73 -7.67 -3.79
N PHE A 34 13.18 -7.89 -2.55
CA PHE A 34 13.24 -6.91 -1.47
C PHE A 34 14.64 -6.32 -1.26
N ALA A 35 15.65 -6.72 -2.05
CA ALA A 35 16.97 -6.12 -1.98
C ALA A 35 16.98 -4.70 -2.56
N GLY A 36 17.63 -3.78 -1.85
CA GLY A 36 17.80 -2.38 -2.23
C GLY A 36 16.96 -1.38 -1.42
N ASP A 37 16.76 -0.20 -2.01
CA ASP A 37 15.77 0.83 -1.67
C ASP A 37 14.41 0.26 -1.23
N ARG A 38 14.13 0.07 0.07
CA ARG A 38 12.80 -0.36 0.52
C ARG A 38 11.74 0.65 0.05
N ILE A 39 10.66 0.14 -0.55
CA ILE A 39 9.47 0.93 -0.95
C ILE A 39 8.62 1.44 0.23
N GLU A 40 9.10 1.21 1.46
CA GLU A 40 8.43 1.60 2.71
C GLU A 40 8.60 3.11 2.92
N VAL A 41 7.62 3.87 2.47
CA VAL A 41 7.59 5.32 2.66
C VAL A 41 7.28 5.64 4.13
N ASP A 42 8.06 6.54 4.73
CA ASP A 42 7.77 7.05 6.07
C ASP A 42 6.35 7.61 6.12
N GLU A 43 5.60 7.24 7.16
CA GLU A 43 4.19 7.59 7.29
C GLU A 43 3.97 9.12 7.30
N ARG A 44 4.94 9.89 7.81
CA ARG A 44 4.87 11.35 7.80
C ARG A 44 5.10 11.91 6.41
N GLN A 45 6.05 11.37 5.64
CA GLN A 45 6.19 11.72 4.21
C GLN A 45 4.92 11.40 3.42
N LEU A 46 4.34 10.21 3.62
CA LEU A 46 3.10 9.82 2.96
C LEU A 46 1.94 10.78 3.32
N LYS A 47 1.76 11.10 4.61
CA LYS A 47 0.75 12.06 5.07
C LYS A 47 1.03 13.48 4.58
N ALA A 48 2.29 13.84 4.35
CA ALA A 48 2.69 15.16 3.87
C ALA A 48 2.36 15.37 2.40
N VAL A 49 2.27 14.31 1.58
CA VAL A 49 1.87 14.39 0.16
C VAL A 49 0.42 13.93 -0.10
N SER A 50 -0.21 13.24 0.87
CA SER A 50 -1.55 12.66 0.72
C SER A 50 -2.68 13.70 0.85
N PRO A 51 -3.45 13.99 -0.21
CA PRO A 51 -4.57 14.93 -0.15
C PRO A 51 -5.64 14.52 0.87
N ALA A 52 -5.88 13.21 1.02
CA ALA A 52 -6.84 12.67 1.97
C ALA A 52 -6.49 13.03 3.42
N ALA A 53 -5.20 13.03 3.77
CA ALA A 53 -4.75 13.39 5.11
C ALA A 53 -5.02 14.87 5.42
N TRP A 54 -4.95 15.76 4.43
CA TRP A 54 -5.11 17.21 4.64
C TRP A 54 -6.58 17.60 4.59
N LEU A 55 -7.29 17.16 3.54
CA LEU A 55 -8.71 17.42 3.36
C LEU A 55 -9.54 16.89 4.54
N GLY A 56 -9.18 15.72 5.07
CA GLY A 56 -9.82 15.18 6.27
C GLY A 56 -9.61 16.04 7.52
N ARG A 57 -8.48 16.75 7.65
CA ARG A 57 -8.25 17.70 8.76
C ARG A 57 -9.04 18.99 8.55
N VAL A 58 -9.04 19.53 7.32
CA VAL A 58 -9.78 20.74 6.95
C VAL A 58 -11.29 20.52 7.15
N LYS A 59 -11.83 19.42 6.62
CA LYS A 59 -13.24 19.03 6.81
C LYS A 59 -13.62 18.99 8.29
N ARG A 60 -12.83 18.32 9.14
CA ARG A 60 -13.11 18.25 10.58
C ARG A 60 -13.15 19.62 11.25
N ARG A 61 -12.27 20.54 10.86
CA ARG A 61 -12.25 21.91 11.38
C ARG A 61 -13.53 22.67 10.99
N ILE A 62 -13.97 22.50 9.74
CA ILE A 62 -15.20 23.10 9.24
C ILE A 62 -16.42 22.50 9.94
N ASP A 63 -16.48 21.17 10.07
CA ASP A 63 -17.57 20.47 10.75
C ASP A 63 -17.67 20.90 12.23
N ASP A 64 -16.54 21.00 12.95
CA ASP A 64 -16.54 21.48 14.34
C ASP A 64 -17.09 22.91 14.41
N TYR A 65 -16.58 23.82 13.58
CA TYR A 65 -17.07 25.21 13.54
C TYR A 65 -18.56 25.30 13.22
N ALA A 66 -19.03 24.57 12.21
CA ALA A 66 -20.44 24.53 11.84
C ALA A 66 -21.30 23.94 12.97
N THR A 67 -20.81 22.91 13.66
CA THR A 67 -21.49 22.29 14.81
C THR A 67 -21.64 23.28 15.95
N ARG A 68 -20.58 24.03 16.30
CA ARG A 68 -20.64 25.07 17.34
C ARG A 68 -21.62 26.18 16.98
N LEU A 69 -21.58 26.64 15.73
CA LEU A 69 -22.47 27.69 15.25
C LEU A 69 -23.94 27.25 15.26
N THR A 70 -24.21 26.01 14.85
CA THR A 70 -25.58 25.48 14.70
C THR A 70 -26.18 25.09 16.05
N TYR A 71 -25.40 24.45 16.92
CA TYR A 71 -25.90 23.82 18.15
C TYR A 71 -25.44 24.52 19.43
N GLY A 72 -24.62 25.57 19.35
CA GLY A 72 -24.21 26.37 20.51
C GLY A 72 -23.28 25.65 21.51
N ARG A 73 -22.60 24.59 21.07
CA ARG A 73 -21.56 23.90 21.87
C ARG A 73 -20.18 24.53 21.66
#